data_AF-A0AAU9PZU0-F1
#
_entry.id   AF-A0AAU9PZU0-F1
#
_cell.length_a   1.000
_cell.length_b   1.000
_cell.length_c   1.000
_cell.angle_alpha   90.00
_cell.angle_beta   90.00
_cell.angle_gamma   90.00
#
_symmetry.space_group_name_H-M   'P 1'
#
loop_
_entity.id
_entity.type
_entity.pdbx_description
1 polymer ?
#
loop_
_entity_poly.entity_id
_entity_poly.type
_entity_poly.pdbx_seq_one_letter_code
_entity_poly.pdbx_strand_id
1 'polypeptide(L)' 'MINFLYQKFGEPELVFQNPNGNKLSKYKGILVVDVDTWLNVSDHASIWTGSRCADSCYFPYAKKAYLWDLED' A
#
# COMPACT_ATOMS: atom_id res chain seq x y z
N MET A 1 -6.11 -0.80 -9.73
CA MET A 1 -5.11 -1.89 -9.71
C MET A 1 -5.45 -2.94 -8.66
N ILE A 2 -5.90 -2.51 -7.48
CA ILE A 2 -6.14 -3.37 -6.31
C ILE A 2 -6.96 -4.67 -6.58
N ASN A 3 -7.99 -4.63 -7.44
CA ASN A 3 -8.78 -5.82 -7.79
C ASN A 3 -7.96 -6.95 -8.42
N PHE A 4 -6.93 -6.61 -9.21
CA PHE A 4 -6.04 -7.61 -9.80
C PHE A 4 -5.19 -8.29 -8.71
N LEU A 5 -4.72 -7.52 -7.72
CA LEU A 5 -3.94 -8.06 -6.61
C LEU A 5 -4.77 -9.01 -5.75
N TYR A 6 -6.02 -8.64 -5.45
CA TYR A 6 -6.98 -9.54 -4.79
C TYR A 6 -7.15 -10.86 -5.55
N GLN A 7 -7.32 -10.81 -6.87
CA GLN A 7 -7.49 -12.01 -7.69
C GLN A 7 -6.23 -12.89 -7.77
N LYS A 8 -5.03 -12.30 -7.67
CA LYS A 8 -3.77 -13.02 -7.83
C LYS A 8 -3.16 -13.51 -6.52
N PHE A 9 -3.28 -12.73 -5.47
CA PHE A 9 -2.60 -12.96 -4.19
C PHE A 9 -3.58 -13.17 -3.04
N GLY A 10 -4.89 -13.01 -3.25
CA GLY A 10 -5.89 -13.12 -2.19
C GLY A 10 -6.01 -11.82 -1.38
N GLU A 11 -6.56 -11.94 -0.17
CA GLU A 11 -6.66 -10.81 0.76
C GLU A 11 -5.25 -10.33 1.17
N PRO A 12 -5.03 -9.02 1.35
CA PRO A 12 -3.77 -8.51 1.88
C PRO A 12 -3.56 -8.98 3.31
N GLU A 13 -2.33 -9.34 3.70
CA GLU A 13 -2.06 -9.76 5.08
C GLU A 13 -2.28 -8.62 6.08
N LEU A 14 -2.07 -7.37 5.65
CA LEU A 14 -2.13 -6.20 6.53
C LEU A 14 -2.94 -5.06 5.92
N VAL A 15 -3.81 -4.48 6.75
CA VAL A 15 -4.59 -3.28 6.42
C VAL A 15 -4.37 -2.22 7.49
N PHE A 16 -3.93 -1.03 7.08
CA PHE A 16 -3.61 0.08 7.96
C PHE A 16 -4.57 1.25 7.75
N GLN A 17 -5.07 1.83 8.86
CA GLN A 17 -5.76 3.11 8.85
C GLN A 17 -4.78 4.26 9.10
N ASN A 18 -4.92 5.36 8.38
CA ASN A 18 -4.03 6.52 8.39
C ASN A 18 -2.55 6.07 8.31
N PRO A 19 -2.15 5.42 7.20
CA PRO A 19 -0.85 4.79 7.05
C PRO A 19 0.28 5.82 7.09
N ASN A 20 1.44 5.41 7.58
CA ASN A 20 2.68 6.17 7.50
C ASN A 20 3.89 5.23 7.53
N GLY A 21 5.06 5.73 7.13
CA GLY A 21 6.28 4.91 7.04
C GLY A 21 6.66 4.20 8.34
N ASN A 22 6.43 4.83 9.50
CA ASN A 22 6.77 4.22 10.78
C ASN A 22 5.89 3.00 11.10
N LYS A 23 4.58 3.09 10.85
CA LYS A 23 3.63 1.99 11.05
C LYS A 23 3.96 0.78 10.18
N LEU A 24 4.47 1.03 8.97
CA LEU A 24 4.78 -0.01 7.98
C LEU A 24 6.26 -0.43 8.00
N SER A 25 7.08 0.14 8.88
CA SER A 25 8.55 -0.01 8.85
C SER A 25 9.08 -1.44 9.01
N LYS A 26 8.27 -2.32 9.59
CA LYS A 26 8.62 -3.73 9.82
C LYS A 26 8.21 -4.67 8.70
N TYR A 27 7.51 -4.17 7.70
CA TYR A 27 6.93 -4.97 6.62
C TYR A 27 7.54 -4.55 5.29
N LYS A 28 7.54 -5.46 4.31
CA LYS A 28 7.97 -5.18 2.94
C LYS A 28 6.99 -5.87 1.99
N GLY A 29 6.86 -5.38 0.77
CA GLY A 29 6.03 -6.05 -0.23
C GLY A 29 5.26 -5.10 -1.13
N ILE A 30 4.12 -5.56 -1.64
CA ILE A 30 3.25 -4.75 -2.50
C ILE A 30 2.37 -3.89 -1.61
N LEU A 31 2.55 -2.58 -1.68
CA LEU A 31 1.80 -1.59 -0.93
C LEU A 31 0.82 -0.88 -1.86
N VAL A 32 -0.47 -0.96 -1.53
CA VAL A 32 -1.51 -0.16 -2.17
C VAL A 32 -2.03 0.86 -1.17
N VAL A 33 -2.04 2.13 -1.54
CA VAL A 33 -2.65 3.20 -0.76
C VAL A 33 -3.88 3.74 -1.46
N ASP A 34 -4.95 3.91 -0.70
CA ASP A 34 -6.17 4.58 -1.16
C ASP A 34 -5.94 6.09 -1.10
N VAL A 35 -6.00 6.74 -2.26
CA VAL A 35 -5.81 8.19 -2.44
C VAL A 35 -7.10 8.85 -2.93
N ASP A 36 -8.21 8.54 -2.25
CA ASP A 36 -9.55 9.15 -2.29
C ASP A 36 -9.64 10.68 -2.52
N THR A 37 -8.54 11.43 -2.36
CA THR A 37 -8.48 12.89 -2.56
C THR A 37 -8.11 13.30 -3.98
N TRP A 38 -7.76 12.36 -4.86
CA TRP A 38 -7.30 12.65 -6.22
C TRP A 38 -8.43 12.47 -7.25
N LEU A 39 -8.61 13.48 -8.11
CA LEU A 39 -9.74 13.57 -9.04
C LEU A 39 -9.86 12.41 -10.04
N ASN A 40 -8.77 11.71 -10.35
CA ASN A 40 -8.69 10.73 -11.44
C ASN A 40 -8.14 9.36 -11.02
N VAL A 41 -7.74 9.17 -9.77
CA VAL A 41 -7.09 7.92 -9.32
C VAL A 41 -7.58 7.57 -7.93
N SER A 42 -8.12 6.37 -7.77
CA SER A 42 -8.64 5.88 -6.48
C SER A 42 -7.55 5.17 -5.67
N ASP A 43 -6.57 4.55 -6.32
CA ASP A 43 -5.53 3.74 -5.68
C ASP A 43 -4.15 3.95 -6.31
N HIS A 44 -3.09 4.02 -5.48
CA HIS A 44 -1.69 3.95 -5.92
C HIS A 44 -1.04 2.67 -5.40
N ALA A 45 -0.40 1.91 -6.29
CA ALA A 45 0.29 0.67 -5.95
C ALA A 45 1.79 0.81 -6.20
N SER A 46 2.61 0.42 -5.21
CA SER A 46 4.07 0.48 -5.28
C SER A 46 4.73 -0.66 -4.50
N ILE A 47 6.02 -0.88 -4.70
CA ILE A 47 6.82 -1.79 -3.86
C ILE A 47 7.31 -1.04 -2.64
N TRP A 48 6.98 -1.51 -1.45
CA TRP A 48 7.43 -1.01 -0.16
C TRP A 48 8.59 -1.86 0.38
N THR A 49 9.64 -1.19 0.84
CA THR A 49 10.90 -1.83 1.29
C THR A 49 11.10 -1.79 2.80
N GLY A 50 10.09 -1.38 3.58
CA GLY A 50 10.22 -1.10 5.02
C GLY A 50 10.73 0.31 5.32
N SER A 51 11.17 1.07 4.32
CA SER A 51 11.65 2.45 4.51
C SER A 51 11.27 3.40 3.38
N ARG A 52 11.15 2.91 2.14
CA ARG A 52 10.76 3.69 0.96
C ARG A 52 9.89 2.88 0.00
N CYS A 53 9.13 3.61 -0.82
CA CYS A 53 8.47 3.04 -1.99
C CYS A 53 9.41 3.09 -3.20
N ALA A 54 9.22 2.19 -4.16
CA ALA A 54 9.98 2.18 -5.40
C ALA A 54 9.82 3.50 -6.19
N ASP A 55 8.66 4.16 -6.04
CA ASP A 55 8.38 5.49 -6.55
C ASP A 55 8.04 6.50 -5.43
N SER A 56 6.77 6.62 -5.03
CA SER A 56 6.24 7.54 -4.04
C SER A 56 5.15 6.86 -3.22
N CYS A 57 5.18 7.05 -1.91
CA CYS A 57 4.27 6.32 -1.01
C CYS A 57 2.92 7.01 -0.79
N TYR A 58 2.81 8.31 -1.04
CA TYR A 58 1.60 9.11 -0.87
C TYR A 58 0.86 9.00 0.48
N PHE A 59 1.55 8.55 1.54
CA PHE A 59 0.98 8.44 2.89
C PHE A 59 0.23 9.69 3.39
N PRO A 60 0.69 10.93 3.15
CA PRO A 60 -0.04 12.12 3.61
C PRO A 60 -1.44 12.28 3.02
N TYR A 61 -1.73 11.63 1.89
CA TYR A 61 -3.01 11.69 1.19
C TYR A 61 -3.84 10.42 1.38
N ALA A 62 -3.29 9.43 2.06
CA ALA A 62 -3.87 8.10 2.16
C ALA A 62 -4.70 7.92 3.43
N LYS A 63 -5.92 7.41 3.29
CA LYS A 63 -6.74 7.00 4.45
C LYS A 63 -6.48 5.55 4.84
N LYS A 64 -6.22 4.70 3.84
CA LYS A 64 -5.99 3.27 4.00
C LYS A 64 -4.77 2.82 3.22
N ALA A 65 -4.08 1.82 3.77
CA ALA A 65 -3.09 1.06 3.03
C ALA A 65 -3.37 -0.44 3.17
N TYR A 66 -3.11 -1.16 2.09
CA TYR A 66 -3.18 -2.61 1.98
C TYR A 66 -1.78 -3.10 1.62
N LEU A 67 -1.29 -4.10 2.33
CA LEU A 67 0.03 -4.66 2.08
C LEU A 67 -0.08 -6.16 1.87
N TRP A 68 0.45 -6.61 0.74
CA TRP A 68 0.79 -8.01 0.49
C TRP A 68 2.28 -8.20 0.78
N ASP A 69 2.60 -8.99 1.78
CA ASP A 69 3.98 -9.29 2.18
C ASP A 69 4.67 -10.09 1.08
N LEU A 70 5.95 -9.79 0.85
CA LEU A 70 6.80 -10.51 -0.10
C LEU A 70 7.99 -11.17 0.58
N GLU A 71 8.09 -11.12 1.92
CA GLU A 71 9.05 -11.91 2.68
C GLU A 71 8.48 -13.31 2.99
N ASP A 72 9.30 -14.35 2.84
CA ASP A 72 9.00 -15.74 3.24
C ASP A 72 8.98 -15.93 4.77
#